data_AF-A0A1H3KB24-F1
#
_entry.id   AF-A0A1H3KB24-F1
#
_cell.length_a   1.000
_cell.length_b   1.000
_cell.length_c   1.000
_cell.angle_alpha   90.00
_cell.angle_beta   90.00
_cell.angle_gamma   90.00
#
_symmetry.space_group_name_H-M   'P 1'
#
loop_
_entity.id
_entity.type
_entity.pdbx_description
1 polymer ?
#
loop_
_entity_poly.entity_id
_entity_poly.type
_entity_poly.pdbx_seq_one_letter_code
_entity_poly.pdbx_strand_id
1 'polypeptide(L)'
;MVDMEQQSQSQTKPSQFVSRREKYAKKIKMKPAAWFAWFSVVLVALAIPVGFYAFKGSSSNQEAKSPPVHTETEVGKSNPSRPRIELQPHSGGKDPVEPYRLGNVEKVEVSLSTKSSASFKVYRDSSKGTLLREGELSSNNVEKIEDKKELYVFVEKPDQVELKVNGIQIDTSNSKSAKSYRFFLVE
;
A
#
# COMPACT_ATOMS: atom_id res chain seq x y z
N MET A 1 17.24 68.94 -23.85
CA MET A 1 18.61 69.05 -23.31
C MET A 1 18.51 69.25 -21.80
N VAL A 2 18.45 68.16 -21.04
CA VAL A 2 18.96 68.04 -19.67
C VAL A 2 19.29 66.56 -19.51
N ASP A 3 20.58 66.24 -19.64
CA ASP A 3 21.17 64.96 -19.30
C ASP A 3 21.07 64.75 -17.78
N MET A 4 20.62 63.56 -17.36
CA MET A 4 20.86 63.07 -16.00
C MET A 4 21.39 61.65 -16.08
N GLU A 5 22.71 61.58 -16.07
CA GLU A 5 23.49 60.45 -15.56
C GLU A 5 23.03 60.10 -14.14
N GLN A 6 22.77 58.81 -13.89
CA GLN A 6 23.17 58.24 -12.61
C GLN A 6 23.61 56.79 -12.78
N GLN A 7 24.92 56.63 -12.60
CA GLN A 7 25.68 55.40 -12.58
C GLN A 7 25.46 54.58 -11.29
N SER A 8 25.89 53.33 -11.37
CA SER A 8 26.50 52.51 -10.29
C SER A 8 25.53 51.87 -9.28
N GLN A 9 25.70 50.62 -8.82
CA GLN A 9 26.84 49.71 -8.86
C GLN A 9 26.34 48.28 -8.54
N SER A 10 26.78 47.32 -9.34
CA SER A 10 26.64 45.88 -9.13
C SER A 10 27.56 45.41 -8.00
N GLN A 11 26.99 44.87 -6.91
CA GLN A 11 27.76 44.18 -5.87
C GLN A 11 27.74 42.67 -6.10
N THR A 12 28.76 42.18 -6.79
CA THR A 12 29.12 40.77 -6.89
C THR A 12 29.89 40.38 -5.62
N LYS A 13 29.31 39.59 -4.71
CA LYS A 13 30.02 39.02 -3.55
C LYS A 13 30.77 37.75 -3.97
N PRO A 14 32.10 37.68 -3.78
CA PRO A 14 32.87 36.48 -4.05
C PRO A 14 32.75 35.43 -2.92
N SER A 15 32.43 34.20 -3.33
CA SER A 15 32.97 32.91 -2.90
C SER A 15 33.83 32.88 -1.60
N GLN A 16 33.31 32.22 -0.56
CA GLN A 16 34.15 31.61 0.48
C GLN A 16 34.04 30.08 0.45
N PHE A 17 35.14 29.53 -0.04
CA PHE A 17 35.56 28.14 -0.04
C PHE A 17 35.76 27.65 1.40
N VAL A 18 35.06 26.59 1.82
CA VAL A 18 35.47 25.77 2.97
C VAL A 18 35.27 24.30 2.63
N SER A 19 36.25 23.73 1.92
CA SER A 19 36.43 22.28 1.85
C SER A 19 36.88 21.78 3.22
N ARG A 20 35.97 21.19 4.01
CA ARG A 20 36.29 20.66 5.34
C ARG A 20 36.13 19.13 5.37
N ARG A 21 37.28 18.47 5.43
CA ARG A 21 37.56 17.17 6.07
C ARG A 21 37.04 15.90 5.38
N GLU A 22 37.94 15.35 4.57
CA GLU A 22 38.17 13.92 4.54
C GLU A 22 38.69 13.38 5.90
N LYS A 23 38.58 12.05 6.04
CA LYS A 23 39.36 11.12 6.89
C LYS A 23 38.83 10.78 8.28
N TYR A 24 37.84 9.89 8.32
CA TYR A 24 37.76 8.84 9.35
C TYR A 24 37.29 7.51 8.76
N ALA A 25 38.15 6.83 8.01
CA ALA A 25 37.99 5.41 7.72
C ALA A 25 38.56 4.59 8.90
N LYS A 26 37.76 4.40 9.95
CA LYS A 26 38.06 3.40 10.99
C LYS A 26 37.85 2.00 10.39
N LYS A 27 38.93 1.33 9.98
CA LYS A 27 38.94 -0.11 9.69
C LYS A 27 38.58 -0.87 10.98
N ILE A 28 37.34 -1.31 11.10
CA ILE A 28 36.90 -2.24 12.14
C ILE A 28 37.45 -3.62 11.76
N LYS A 29 38.55 -4.04 12.39
CA LYS A 29 39.00 -5.44 12.35
C LYS A 29 38.08 -6.26 13.24
N MET A 30 36.99 -6.79 12.68
CA MET A 30 36.18 -7.79 13.36
C MET A 30 36.98 -9.10 13.44
N LYS A 31 37.25 -9.57 14.66
CA LYS A 31 37.72 -10.94 14.87
C LYS A 31 36.59 -11.88 14.43
N PRO A 32 36.86 -13.00 13.71
CA PRO A 32 35.84 -13.98 13.40
C PRO A 32 35.37 -14.62 14.70
N ALA A 33 34.25 -14.10 15.22
CA ALA A 33 33.68 -14.55 16.47
C ALA A 33 33.08 -15.95 16.25
N ALA A 34 33.66 -16.95 16.91
CA ALA A 34 33.18 -18.34 16.96
C ALA A 34 31.72 -18.49 17.44
N TRP A 35 31.05 -17.39 17.83
CA TRP A 35 29.63 -17.34 18.14
C TRP A 35 28.76 -17.84 16.97
N PHE A 36 29.04 -17.43 15.73
CA PHE A 36 28.17 -17.79 14.60
C PHE A 36 28.04 -19.31 14.38
N ALA A 37 29.03 -20.10 14.78
CA ALA A 37 28.95 -21.56 14.73
C ALA A 37 27.82 -22.12 15.61
N TRP A 38 27.62 -21.56 16.80
CA TRP A 38 26.54 -21.95 17.72
C TRP A 38 25.15 -21.61 17.18
N PHE A 39 24.99 -20.49 16.49
CA PHE A 39 23.70 -20.11 15.89
C PHE A 39 23.24 -21.12 14.82
N SER A 40 24.15 -21.70 14.05
CA SER A 40 23.80 -22.69 13.02
C SER A 40 23.19 -23.97 13.63
N VAL A 41 23.73 -24.44 14.74
CA VAL A 41 23.27 -25.67 15.42
C VAL A 41 21.88 -25.48 16.01
N VAL A 42 21.63 -24.32 16.64
CA VAL A 42 20.32 -23.99 17.22
C VAL A 42 19.25 -23.85 16.13
N LEU A 43 19.60 -23.27 14.97
CA LEU A 43 18.65 -23.08 13.87
C LEU A 43 18.25 -24.41 13.21
N VAL A 44 19.19 -25.36 13.06
CA VAL A 44 18.89 -26.71 12.57
C VAL A 44 18.01 -27.49 13.56
N ALA A 45 18.28 -27.39 14.87
CA ALA A 45 17.46 -28.04 15.89
C ALA A 45 16.01 -27.52 15.92
N LEU A 46 15.79 -26.23 15.63
CA LEU A 46 14.46 -25.62 15.53
C LEU A 46 13.71 -25.98 14.24
N ALA A 47 14.41 -26.26 13.14
CA ALA A 47 13.79 -26.57 11.85
C ALA A 47 13.07 -27.94 11.83
N ILE A 48 13.57 -28.91 12.59
CA ILE A 48 13.03 -30.29 12.62
C ILE A 48 11.56 -30.35 13.10
N PRO A 49 11.17 -29.74 14.26
CA PRO A 49 9.77 -29.79 14.71
C PRO A 49 8.81 -28.98 13.81
N VAL A 50 9.27 -27.89 13.20
CA VAL A 50 8.44 -27.07 12.28
C VAL A 50 8.15 -27.82 10.98
N GLY A 51 9.15 -28.51 10.42
CA GLY A 51 8.98 -29.35 9.23
C GLY A 51 7.97 -30.49 9.45
N PHE A 52 7.96 -31.09 10.64
CA PHE A 52 7.02 -32.16 10.98
C PHE A 52 5.57 -31.68 11.06
N TYR A 53 5.34 -30.44 11.50
CA TYR A 53 4.00 -29.83 11.53
C TYR A 53 3.50 -29.41 10.14
N ALA A 54 4.39 -28.93 9.26
CA ALA A 54 4.01 -28.52 7.91
C ALA A 54 3.59 -29.71 7.01
N PHE A 55 4.19 -30.89 7.20
CA PHE A 55 3.93 -32.04 6.33
C PHE A 55 2.60 -32.75 6.62
N LYS A 56 2.03 -32.59 7.82
CA LYS A 56 0.76 -33.23 8.20
C LYS A 56 -0.49 -32.55 7.62
N GLY A 57 -0.33 -31.42 6.92
CA GLY A 57 -1.43 -30.61 6.37
C GLY A 57 -1.64 -30.68 4.85
N SER A 58 -0.76 -31.34 4.09
CA SER A 58 -0.91 -31.43 2.62
C SER A 58 -1.75 -32.64 2.22
N SER A 59 -3.06 -32.52 2.39
CA SER A 59 -4.02 -33.35 1.65
C SER A 59 -4.13 -32.80 0.23
N SER A 60 -3.69 -33.61 -0.73
CA SER A 60 -3.79 -33.38 -2.17
C SER A 60 -5.23 -33.12 -2.60
N ASN A 61 -5.52 -31.93 -3.13
CA ASN A 61 -6.74 -31.72 -3.92
C ASN A 61 -6.40 -31.90 -5.40
N GLN A 62 -7.07 -32.90 -5.98
CA GLN A 62 -7.01 -33.28 -7.37
C GLN A 62 -7.38 -32.12 -8.29
N GLU A 63 -6.54 -31.96 -9.29
CA GLU A 63 -6.78 -31.24 -10.52
C GLU A 63 -7.92 -31.91 -11.30
N ALA A 64 -9.08 -31.26 -11.34
CA ALA A 64 -10.22 -31.68 -12.17
C ALA A 64 -10.32 -30.74 -13.38
N LYS A 65 -9.97 -31.32 -14.52
CA LYS A 65 -10.15 -30.87 -15.91
C LYS A 65 -11.46 -30.11 -16.13
N SER A 66 -11.35 -28.89 -16.67
CA SER A 66 -12.47 -28.11 -17.22
C SER A 66 -13.14 -28.81 -18.41
N PRO A 67 -14.42 -28.53 -18.65
CA PRO A 67 -14.92 -28.25 -19.98
C PRO A 67 -15.39 -26.78 -20.11
N PRO A 68 -15.33 -26.19 -21.32
CA PRO A 68 -15.67 -24.80 -21.55
C PRO A 68 -17.19 -24.66 -21.59
N VAL A 69 -17.76 -23.82 -20.73
CA VAL A 69 -19.19 -23.52 -20.78
C VAL A 69 -19.38 -22.00 -20.77
N HIS A 70 -19.95 -21.57 -21.89
CA HIS A 70 -20.56 -20.30 -22.24
C HIS A 70 -20.72 -19.24 -21.14
N THR A 71 -20.15 -18.06 -21.45
CA THR A 71 -20.52 -16.77 -20.89
C THR A 71 -21.97 -16.44 -21.27
N GLU A 72 -22.91 -16.78 -20.39
CA GLU A 72 -24.17 -16.04 -20.28
C GLU A 72 -24.16 -15.28 -18.96
N THR A 73 -24.31 -13.97 -19.09
CA THR A 73 -24.55 -13.00 -18.02
C THR A 73 -25.86 -13.37 -17.32
N GLU A 74 -25.79 -14.32 -16.39
CA GLU A 74 -26.88 -14.56 -15.47
C GLU A 74 -26.84 -13.47 -14.40
N VAL A 75 -27.79 -12.54 -14.47
CA VAL A 75 -28.17 -11.64 -13.37
C VAL A 75 -28.77 -12.52 -12.29
N GLY A 76 -27.88 -13.22 -11.59
CA GLY A 76 -28.20 -14.17 -10.54
C GLY A 76 -28.79 -13.42 -9.36
N LYS A 77 -30.01 -13.83 -9.00
CA LYS A 77 -30.74 -13.46 -7.80
C LYS A 77 -29.78 -13.51 -6.61
N SER A 78 -29.31 -12.33 -6.25
CA SER A 78 -28.24 -12.17 -5.29
C SER A 78 -28.69 -12.63 -3.92
N ASN A 79 -27.93 -13.55 -3.32
CA ASN A 79 -28.07 -13.82 -1.89
C ASN A 79 -27.90 -12.49 -1.12
N PRO A 80 -28.90 -12.01 -0.37
CA PRO A 80 -28.84 -10.70 0.28
C PRO A 80 -27.71 -10.61 1.33
N SER A 81 -27.16 -11.75 1.76
CA SER A 81 -26.12 -11.83 2.78
C SER A 81 -24.69 -11.63 2.28
N ARG A 82 -24.43 -11.58 0.96
CA ARG A 82 -23.05 -11.41 0.46
C ARG A 82 -22.75 -9.91 0.23
N PRO A 83 -21.59 -9.41 0.71
CA PRO A 83 -21.09 -8.08 0.37
C PRO A 83 -21.04 -7.87 -1.14
N ARG A 84 -21.44 -6.68 -1.59
CA ARG A 84 -21.37 -6.26 -2.99
C ARG A 84 -20.50 -5.02 -3.11
N ILE A 85 -19.71 -4.98 -4.17
CA ILE A 85 -18.95 -3.80 -4.54
C ILE A 85 -19.12 -3.51 -6.02
N GLU A 86 -19.41 -2.25 -6.33
CA GLU A 86 -19.61 -1.78 -7.69
C GLU A 86 -18.75 -0.53 -7.93
N LEU A 87 -17.85 -0.61 -8.91
CA LEU A 87 -17.11 0.56 -9.38
C LEU A 87 -18.06 1.49 -10.11
N GLN A 88 -18.13 2.74 -9.67
CA GLN A 88 -18.95 3.76 -10.31
C GLN A 88 -18.22 4.37 -11.51
N PRO A 89 -18.93 4.64 -12.62
CA PRO A 89 -18.36 5.35 -13.75
C PRO A 89 -17.80 6.70 -13.28
N HIS A 90 -16.59 7.03 -13.74
CA HIS A 90 -15.98 8.31 -13.42
C HIS A 90 -16.77 9.44 -14.08
N SER A 91 -17.58 10.16 -13.31
CA SER A 91 -18.38 11.29 -13.81
C SER A 91 -17.51 12.53 -14.01
N GLY A 92 -16.61 12.50 -15.01
CA GLY A 92 -15.95 13.69 -15.59
C GLY A 92 -15.24 14.67 -14.65
N GLY A 93 -15.01 14.30 -13.40
CA GLY A 93 -14.43 15.17 -12.37
C GLY A 93 -12.92 15.33 -12.56
N LYS A 94 -12.39 16.50 -12.17
CA LYS A 94 -10.95 16.80 -12.20
C LYS A 94 -10.13 15.94 -11.22
N ASP A 95 -10.77 15.41 -10.19
CA ASP A 95 -10.09 14.61 -9.17
C ASP A 95 -10.03 13.13 -9.59
N PRO A 96 -8.84 12.51 -9.62
CA PRO A 96 -8.65 11.10 -9.98
C PRO A 96 -9.01 10.18 -8.80
N VAL A 97 -10.23 10.31 -8.29
CA VAL A 97 -10.77 9.48 -7.20
C VAL A 97 -11.70 8.45 -7.81
N GLU A 98 -11.40 7.17 -7.61
CA GLU A 98 -12.28 6.09 -8.06
C GLU A 98 -13.37 5.83 -7.01
N PRO A 99 -14.66 6.02 -7.35
CA PRO A 99 -15.75 5.78 -6.42
C PRO A 99 -16.23 4.32 -6.49
N TYR A 100 -16.31 3.67 -5.35
CA TYR A 100 -16.85 2.33 -5.19
C TYR A 100 -18.08 2.38 -4.28
N ARG A 101 -19.18 1.85 -4.79
CA ARG A 101 -20.43 1.64 -4.04
C ARG A 101 -20.38 0.30 -3.34
N LEU A 102 -20.71 0.30 -2.06
CA LEU A 102 -20.81 -0.89 -1.24
C LEU A 102 -22.27 -1.15 -0.89
N GLY A 103 -22.75 -2.35 -1.22
CA GLY A 103 -24.10 -2.81 -0.89
C GLY A 103 -24.07 -4.02 0.02
N ASN A 104 -25.17 -4.26 0.74
CA ASN A 104 -25.34 -5.40 1.65
C ASN A 104 -24.27 -5.49 2.76
N VAL A 105 -23.81 -4.35 3.29
CA VAL A 105 -22.85 -4.28 4.40
C VAL A 105 -23.22 -3.16 5.37
N GLU A 106 -23.00 -3.36 6.67
CA GLU A 106 -23.34 -2.38 7.72
C GLU A 106 -22.32 -1.26 7.88
N LYS A 107 -21.06 -1.53 7.50
CA LYS A 107 -19.93 -0.62 7.63
C LYS A 107 -18.92 -0.91 6.53
N VAL A 108 -18.12 0.10 6.20
CA VAL A 108 -16.97 0.01 5.30
C VAL A 108 -15.78 -0.51 6.10
N GLU A 109 -15.23 -1.68 5.73
CA GLU A 109 -13.98 -2.21 6.30
C GLU A 109 -12.92 -2.25 5.20
N VAL A 110 -11.88 -1.44 5.32
CA VAL A 110 -10.73 -1.44 4.42
C VAL A 110 -9.57 -2.17 5.09
N SER A 111 -8.99 -3.12 4.37
CA SER A 111 -7.75 -3.78 4.74
C SER A 111 -6.68 -3.52 3.69
N LEU A 112 -5.54 -3.02 4.16
CA LEU A 112 -4.37 -2.72 3.35
C LEU A 112 -3.24 -3.66 3.77
N SER A 113 -2.61 -4.29 2.78
CA SER A 113 -1.41 -5.08 3.00
C SER A 113 -0.46 -4.92 1.82
N THR A 114 0.82 -5.20 2.03
CA THR A 114 1.85 -4.95 1.02
C THR A 114 2.96 -5.99 1.10
N LYS A 115 3.56 -6.29 -0.06
CA LYS A 115 4.77 -7.12 -0.13
C LYS A 115 6.04 -6.28 0.08
N SER A 116 5.99 -4.99 -0.23
CA SER A 116 7.08 -4.00 -0.12
C SER A 116 6.67 -2.84 0.80
N SER A 117 7.37 -1.70 0.77
CA SER A 117 6.98 -0.52 1.55
C SER A 117 6.05 0.41 0.77
N ALA A 118 4.96 0.87 1.38
CA ALA A 118 4.04 1.83 0.75
C ALA A 118 3.36 2.77 1.78
N SER A 119 3.36 4.07 1.48
CA SER A 119 2.67 5.06 2.30
C SER A 119 1.16 5.08 2.01
N PHE A 120 0.35 5.28 3.05
CA PHE A 120 -1.09 5.40 2.92
C PHE A 120 -1.67 6.45 3.86
N LYS A 121 -2.83 7.00 3.47
CA LYS A 121 -3.65 7.89 4.29
C LYS A 121 -5.11 7.52 4.16
N VAL A 122 -5.84 7.51 5.26
CA VAL A 122 -7.27 7.21 5.30
C VAL A 122 -8.01 8.36 5.94
N TYR A 123 -9.01 8.88 5.23
CA TYR A 123 -9.86 9.98 5.67
C TYR A 123 -11.32 9.53 5.75
N ARG A 124 -12.06 10.19 6.65
CA ARG A 124 -13.52 10.12 6.75
C ARG A 124 -14.15 11.26 5.96
N ASP A 125 -15.36 11.06 5.43
CA ASP A 125 -16.24 12.05 4.78
C ASP A 125 -15.75 12.64 3.45
N SER A 126 -14.45 12.95 3.32
CA SER A 126 -13.87 13.47 2.07
C SER A 126 -12.38 13.24 1.99
N SER A 127 -11.77 13.44 0.81
CA SER A 127 -10.31 13.44 0.62
C SER A 127 -9.57 14.54 1.42
N LYS A 128 -10.31 15.51 1.98
CA LYS A 128 -9.81 16.56 2.88
C LYS A 128 -10.51 16.54 4.24
N GLY A 129 -11.20 15.44 4.56
CA GLY A 129 -11.97 15.31 5.77
C GLY A 129 -11.10 14.94 6.97
N THR A 130 -11.71 14.30 7.97
CA THR A 130 -10.98 13.90 9.18
C THR A 130 -10.00 12.77 8.87
N LEU A 131 -8.71 13.01 9.11
CA LEU A 131 -7.68 11.97 9.00
C LEU A 131 -7.91 10.92 10.09
N LEU A 132 -8.17 9.69 9.69
CA LEU A 132 -8.37 8.55 10.60
C LEU A 132 -7.05 7.83 10.87
N ARG A 133 -6.25 7.64 9.82
CA ARG A 133 -4.99 6.88 9.89
C ARG A 133 -4.04 7.38 8.81
N GLU A 134 -2.77 7.46 9.16
CA GLU A 134 -1.66 7.70 8.23
C GLU A 134 -0.49 6.82 8.68
N GLY A 135 0.25 6.28 7.72
CA GLY A 135 1.43 5.49 8.02
C GLY A 135 2.10 4.92 6.79
N GLU A 136 3.14 4.14 7.05
CA GLU A 136 3.86 3.36 6.05
C GLU A 136 3.58 1.88 6.32
N LEU A 137 3.04 1.19 5.30
CA LEU A 137 2.85 -0.24 5.34
C LEU A 137 4.20 -0.91 5.11
N SER A 138 4.59 -1.80 6.00
CA SER A 138 5.76 -2.67 5.85
C SER A 138 5.34 -4.07 5.42
N SER A 139 6.29 -4.82 4.86
CA SER A 139 6.08 -6.20 4.40
C SER A 139 5.43 -7.05 5.51
N ASN A 140 4.38 -7.79 5.14
CA ASN A 140 3.60 -8.68 6.03
C ASN A 140 2.75 -7.99 7.10
N ASN A 141 2.68 -6.66 7.14
CA ASN A 141 1.75 -5.95 8.00
C ASN A 141 0.41 -5.71 7.29
N VAL A 142 -0.67 -5.88 8.05
CA VAL A 142 -2.03 -5.67 7.59
C VAL A 142 -2.65 -4.57 8.44
N GLU A 143 -2.95 -3.44 7.83
CA GLU A 143 -3.70 -2.37 8.47
C GLU A 143 -5.18 -2.53 8.15
N LYS A 144 -6.02 -2.40 9.18
CA LYS A 144 -7.48 -2.46 9.03
C LYS A 144 -8.09 -1.19 9.58
N ILE A 145 -8.94 -0.56 8.78
CA ILE A 145 -9.64 0.68 9.12
C ILE A 145 -11.11 0.49 8.77
N GLU A 146 -12.00 0.93 9.66
CA GLU A 146 -13.44 0.82 9.47
C GLU A 146 -14.16 2.14 9.70
N ASP A 147 -15.25 2.34 8.96
CA ASP A 147 -16.16 3.45 9.14
C ASP A 147 -17.61 3.07 8.84
N LYS A 148 -18.56 3.76 9.47
CA LYS A 148 -19.99 3.46 9.33
C LYS A 148 -20.60 3.99 8.03
N LYS A 149 -19.96 4.93 7.34
CA LYS A 149 -20.54 5.60 6.17
C LYS A 149 -19.63 5.54 4.95
N GLU A 150 -18.45 6.12 5.06
CA GLU A 150 -17.53 6.23 3.93
C GLU A 150 -16.07 6.36 4.36
N LEU A 151 -15.18 5.87 3.50
CA LEU A 151 -13.73 5.96 3.64
C LEU A 151 -13.09 6.46 2.34
N TYR A 152 -12.14 7.37 2.49
CA TYR A 152 -11.26 7.83 1.42
C TYR A 152 -9.86 7.30 1.70
N VAL A 153 -9.35 6.49 0.79
CA VAL A 153 -8.06 5.80 0.93
C VAL A 153 -7.11 6.32 -0.13
N PHE A 154 -6.06 6.99 0.30
CA PHE A 154 -4.94 7.42 -0.55
C PHE A 154 -3.79 6.43 -0.40
N VAL A 155 -3.29 5.91 -1.52
CA VAL A 155 -2.17 4.98 -1.57
C VAL A 155 -1.11 5.53 -2.54
N GLU A 156 0.13 5.61 -2.11
CA GLU A 156 1.22 6.19 -2.92
C GLU A 156 1.66 5.28 -4.07
N LYS A 157 1.73 3.95 -3.83
CA LYS A 157 2.13 2.93 -4.81
C LYS A 157 1.13 1.78 -4.85
N PRO A 158 -0.03 1.95 -5.50
CA PRO A 158 -1.12 0.99 -5.43
C PRO A 158 -0.75 -0.40 -6.01
N ASP A 159 0.09 -0.45 -7.03
CA ASP A 159 0.59 -1.69 -7.65
C ASP A 159 1.34 -2.63 -6.69
N GLN A 160 1.76 -2.12 -5.53
CA GLN A 160 2.45 -2.86 -4.48
C GLN A 160 1.56 -3.23 -3.30
N VAL A 161 0.34 -2.69 -3.26
CA VAL A 161 -0.60 -2.81 -2.15
C VAL A 161 -1.78 -3.69 -2.55
N GLU A 162 -2.00 -4.74 -1.78
CA GLU A 162 -3.22 -5.53 -1.82
C GLU A 162 -4.29 -4.80 -0.98
N LEU A 163 -5.24 -4.18 -1.67
CA LEU A 163 -6.38 -3.46 -1.12
C LEU A 163 -7.60 -4.38 -1.08
N LYS A 164 -8.18 -4.58 0.10
CA LYS A 164 -9.42 -5.32 0.30
C LYS A 164 -10.47 -4.43 0.95
N VAL A 165 -11.71 -4.55 0.51
CA VAL A 165 -12.85 -3.84 1.10
C VAL A 165 -13.94 -4.85 1.41
N ASN A 166 -14.30 -4.96 2.68
CA ASN A 166 -15.27 -5.94 3.21
C ASN A 166 -14.95 -7.38 2.72
N GLY A 167 -13.66 -7.72 2.65
CA GLY A 167 -13.17 -9.03 2.18
C GLY A 167 -13.05 -9.18 0.67
N ILE A 168 -13.49 -8.20 -0.13
CA ILE A 168 -13.37 -8.23 -1.59
C ILE A 168 -12.08 -7.53 -2.01
N GLN A 169 -11.25 -8.19 -2.81
CA GLN A 169 -10.00 -7.61 -3.32
C GLN A 169 -10.28 -6.64 -4.46
N ILE A 170 -9.68 -5.44 -4.38
CA ILE A 170 -9.68 -4.43 -5.44
C ILE A 170 -8.43 -4.64 -6.29
N ASP A 171 -8.59 -4.66 -7.60
CA ASP A 171 -7.45 -4.75 -8.51
C ASP A 171 -6.73 -3.40 -8.59
N THR A 172 -5.52 -3.35 -8.03
CA THR A 172 -4.63 -2.19 -8.02
C THR A 172 -3.44 -2.36 -8.95
N SER A 173 -3.29 -3.50 -9.64
CA SER A 173 -2.07 -3.86 -10.38
C SER A 173 -1.74 -2.91 -11.54
N ASN A 174 -2.76 -2.25 -12.08
CA ASN A 174 -2.63 -1.34 -13.21
C ASN A 174 -2.28 0.10 -12.79
N SER A 175 -2.19 0.40 -11.49
CA SER A 175 -2.01 1.76 -10.97
C SER A 175 -0.62 1.94 -10.33
N LYS A 176 0.34 2.45 -11.11
CA LYS A 176 1.74 2.66 -10.66
C LYS A 176 1.99 3.98 -9.91
N SER A 177 1.07 4.93 -10.05
CA SER A 177 1.15 6.25 -9.41
C SER A 177 0.17 6.34 -8.26
N ALA A 178 0.41 7.31 -7.38
CA ALA A 178 -0.46 7.59 -6.24
C ALA A 178 -1.92 7.75 -6.68
N LYS A 179 -2.82 7.08 -5.95
CA LYS A 179 -4.23 6.99 -6.31
C LYS A 179 -5.11 7.07 -5.08
N SER A 180 -6.29 7.68 -5.27
CA SER A 180 -7.31 7.80 -4.23
C SER A 180 -8.50 6.92 -4.59
N TYR A 181 -9.00 6.19 -3.60
CA TYR A 181 -10.17 5.35 -3.67
C TYR A 181 -11.22 5.88 -2.69
N ARG A 182 -12.47 5.97 -3.12
CA ARG A 182 -13.60 6.32 -2.25
C ARG A 182 -14.52 5.13 -2.12
N PHE A 183 -14.80 4.71 -0.89
CA PHE A 183 -15.72 3.64 -0.59
C PHE A 183 -16.89 4.20 0.22
N PHE A 184 -18.12 4.01 -0.24
CA PHE A 184 -19.31 4.51 0.44
C PHE A 184 -20.46 3.52 0.36
N LEU A 185 -21.27 3.49 1.41
CA LEU A 185 -22.46 2.64 1.48
C LEU A 185 -23.58 3.19 0.58
N VAL A 186 -24.33 2.26 0.00
CA VAL A 186 -25.62 2.54 -0.64
C VAL A 186 -26.71 2.06 0.32
N GLU A 187 -27.59 2.98 0.72
CA GLU A 187 -28.80 2.68 1.50
C GLU A 187 -29.78 1.80 0.71
#